data_AF-A0A7X7KPP3-F1
#
_entry.id   AF-A0A7X7KPP3-F1
#
_cell.length_a   1.000
_cell.length_b   1.000
_cell.length_c   1.000
_cell.angle_alpha   90.00
_cell.angle_beta   90.00
_cell.angle_gamma   90.00
#
_symmetry.space_group_name_H-M   'P 1'
#
loop_
_entity.id
_entity.type
_entity.pdbx_description
1 polymer ?
#
loop_
_entity_poly.entity_id
_entity_poly.type
_entity_poly.pdbx_seq_one_letter_code
_entity_poly.pdbx_strand_id
1 'polypeptide(L)'
;DQLYLAVPAGLIEPEELADGWGLLWVDEDLAVRVMVEAQERECLPGNRLHLVQHIAAAAKASELMANGVARREDEVLFTRPMRRRRAPESPRLPRQP
;
A
#
# COMPACT_ATOMS: atom_id res chain seq x y z
N ASP A 1 7.53 12.16 -8.41
CA ASP A 1 6.85 10.90 -8.05
C ASP A 1 7.74 9.73 -8.42
N GLN A 2 7.59 8.57 -7.77
CA GLN A 2 8.43 7.40 -7.98
C GLN A 2 7.58 6.19 -8.37
N LEU A 3 8.12 5.32 -9.23
CA LEU A 3 7.47 4.10 -9.67
C LEU A 3 8.32 2.90 -9.24
N TYR A 4 7.71 1.98 -8.50
CA TYR A 4 8.36 0.77 -8.03
C TYR A 4 7.64 -0.46 -8.55
N LEU A 5 8.40 -1.47 -8.95
CA LEU A 5 7.94 -2.82 -9.17
C LEU A 5 8.22 -3.64 -7.91
N ALA A 6 7.18 -4.19 -7.28
CA ALA A 6 7.30 -5.06 -6.13
C ALA A 6 7.09 -6.52 -6.54
N VAL A 7 8.09 -7.37 -6.32
CA VAL A 7 8.08 -8.79 -6.70
C VAL A 7 8.71 -9.66 -5.61
N PRO A 8 8.42 -10.97 -5.58
CA PRO A 8 9.16 -11.92 -4.76
C PRO A 8 10.67 -11.80 -4.98
N ALA A 9 11.45 -11.99 -3.92
CA ALA A 9 12.90 -11.94 -3.99
C ALA A 9 13.46 -12.92 -5.04
N GLY A 10 14.37 -12.43 -5.89
CA GLY A 10 15.00 -13.20 -6.96
C GLY A 10 14.11 -13.49 -8.18
N LEU A 11 12.88 -12.96 -8.25
CA LEU A 11 12.03 -13.16 -9.44
C LEU A 11 12.51 -12.38 -10.67
N ILE A 12 13.06 -11.18 -10.44
CA ILE A 12 13.55 -10.27 -11.47
C ILE A 12 14.89 -9.74 -11.00
N GLU A 13 15.90 -9.82 -11.87
CA GLU A 13 17.21 -9.23 -11.61
C GLU A 13 17.19 -7.72 -11.92
N PRO A 14 17.99 -6.89 -11.22
CA PRO A 14 18.04 -5.44 -11.44
C PRO A 14 18.22 -5.01 -12.91
N GLU A 15 18.97 -5.79 -13.69
CA GLU A 15 19.28 -5.51 -15.10
C GLU A 15 18.09 -5.73 -16.05
N GLU A 16 17.07 -6.47 -15.62
CA GLU A 16 15.85 -6.75 -16.39
C GLU A 16 14.77 -5.67 -16.16
N LEU A 17 15.00 -4.76 -15.20
CA LEU A 17 14.07 -3.70 -14.85
C LEU A 17 13.99 -2.63 -15.94
N ALA A 18 12.78 -2.15 -16.22
CA ALA A 18 12.58 -1.04 -17.14
C ALA A 18 13.23 0.25 -16.63
N ASP A 19 13.80 1.05 -17.53
CA ASP A 19 14.53 2.26 -17.16
C ASP A 19 13.67 3.26 -16.36
N GLY A 20 14.29 3.86 -15.34
CA GLY A 20 13.69 4.82 -14.41
C GLY A 20 12.74 4.23 -13.36
N TRP A 21 12.46 2.92 -13.37
CA TRP A 21 11.72 2.25 -12.30
C TRP A 21 12.66 1.87 -11.15
N GLY A 22 12.10 1.77 -9.95
CA GLY A 22 12.74 1.11 -8.81
C GLY A 22 12.26 -0.32 -8.64
N LEU A 23 13.03 -1.14 -7.93
CA LEU A 23 12.75 -2.54 -7.67
C LEU A 23 12.69 -2.80 -6.17
N LEU A 24 11.58 -3.36 -5.73
CA LEU A 24 11.36 -3.85 -4.38
C LEU A 24 11.29 -5.38 -4.42
N TRP A 25 12.19 -6.04 -3.71
CA TRP A 25 12.07 -7.45 -3.40
C TRP A 25 11.28 -7.63 -2.11
N VAL A 26 10.31 -8.54 -2.16
CA VAL A 26 9.52 -8.96 -1.00
C VAL A 26 9.92 -10.39 -0.66
N ASP A 27 10.51 -10.55 0.52
CA ASP A 27 10.91 -11.85 1.06
C ASP A 27 9.69 -12.62 1.59
N GLU A 28 9.86 -13.92 1.84
CA GLU A 28 8.77 -14.79 2.33
C GLU A 28 8.22 -14.37 3.71
N ASP A 29 9.05 -13.70 4.52
CA ASP A 29 8.67 -13.12 5.81
C ASP A 29 8.01 -11.72 5.67
N LEU A 30 7.71 -11.31 4.43
CA LEU A 30 7.17 -10.01 4.05
C LEU A 30 8.14 -8.84 4.31
N ALA A 31 9.42 -9.12 4.59
CA ALA A 31 10.43 -8.07 4.59
C ALA A 31 10.58 -7.50 3.17
N VAL A 32 10.75 -6.17 3.09
CA VAL A 32 10.91 -5.47 1.82
C VAL A 32 12.34 -4.94 1.72
N ARG A 33 13.01 -5.24 0.62
CA ARG A 33 14.35 -4.75 0.29
C ARG A 33 14.30 -3.93 -1.00
N VAL A 34 14.88 -2.73 -0.96
CA VAL A 34 15.07 -1.91 -2.15
C VAL A 34 16.32 -2.39 -2.87
N MET A 35 16.14 -2.92 -4.08
CA MET A 35 17.24 -3.42 -4.91
C MET A 35 17.71 -2.35 -5.90
N VAL A 36 16.78 -1.55 -6.39
CA VAL A 36 17.04 -0.40 -7.28
C VAL A 36 16.18 0.75 -6.81
N GLU A 37 16.80 1.91 -6.59
CA GLU A 37 16.08 3.14 -6.26
C GLU A 37 15.35 3.68 -7.49
N ALA A 38 14.10 4.08 -7.32
CA ALA A 38 13.33 4.65 -8.43
C ALA A 38 13.80 6.08 -8.74
N GLN A 39 13.91 6.40 -10.02
CA GLN A 39 14.16 7.77 -10.45
C GLN A 39 12.92 8.63 -10.19
N GLU A 40 13.15 9.90 -9.84
CA GLU A 40 12.06 10.86 -9.75
C GLU A 40 11.52 11.19 -11.14
N ARG A 41 10.19 11.14 -11.26
CA ARG A 41 9.46 11.53 -12.46
C ARG A 41 8.55 12.70 -12.14
N GLU A 42 8.48 13.65 -13.06
CA GLU A 42 7.55 14.76 -12.96
C GLU A 42 6.11 14.28 -13.17
N CYS A 43 5.22 14.64 -12.26
CA CYS A 43 3.79 14.45 -12.41
C CYS A 43 3.12 15.82 -12.46
N LEU A 44 2.23 16.03 -13.43
CA LEU A 44 1.46 17.25 -13.53
C LEU A 44 0.64 17.47 -12.24
N PRO A 45 0.59 18.69 -11.67
CA PRO A 45 -0.11 18.96 -10.42
C PRO A 45 -1.57 18.47 -10.40
N GLY A 46 -2.29 18.60 -11.53
CA GLY A 46 -3.66 18.12 -11.67
C GLY A 46 -3.79 16.60 -11.51
N ASN A 47 -2.85 15.83 -12.06
CA ASN A 47 -2.86 14.37 -11.94
C ASN A 47 -2.58 13.94 -10.50
N ARG A 48 -1.67 14.64 -9.80
CA ARG A 48 -1.42 14.40 -8.38
C ARG A 48 -2.68 14.66 -7.54
N LEU A 49 -3.41 15.74 -7.82
CA LEU A 49 -4.66 16.04 -7.12
C LEU A 49 -5.72 14.96 -7.36
N HIS A 50 -5.89 14.51 -8.61
CA HIS A 50 -6.82 13.43 -8.94
C HIS A 50 -6.46 12.12 -8.24
N LEU A 51 -5.17 11.77 -8.19
CA LEU A 51 -4.70 10.59 -7.47
C LEU A 51 -5.05 10.66 -5.98
N VAL A 52 -4.78 11.79 -5.33
CA VAL A 52 -5.13 12.00 -3.90
C VAL A 52 -6.63 11.90 -3.67
N GLN A 53 -7.44 12.49 -4.55
CA GLN A 53 -8.90 12.39 -4.48
C GLN A 53 -9.39 10.94 -4.62
N HIS A 54 -8.81 10.17 -5.55
CA HIS A 54 -9.14 8.76 -5.74
C HIS A 54 -8.73 7.91 -4.54
N ILE A 55 -7.55 8.13 -3.96
CA ILE A 55 -7.11 7.46 -2.74
C ILE A 55 -8.08 7.76 -1.60
N ALA A 56 -8.45 9.03 -1.41
CA ALA A 56 -9.40 9.44 -0.38
C ALA A 56 -10.79 8.81 -0.60
N ALA A 57 -11.27 8.80 -1.85
CA ALA A 57 -12.56 8.20 -2.19
C ALA A 57 -12.58 6.68 -1.94
N ALA A 58 -11.51 5.96 -2.30
CA ALA A 58 -11.37 4.52 -2.07
C ALA A 58 -11.25 4.18 -0.57
N ALA A 59 -10.52 4.99 0.19
CA ALA A 59 -10.36 4.78 1.63
C ALA A 59 -11.60 5.15 2.46
N LYS A 60 -12.46 6.05 1.93
CA LYS A 60 -13.61 6.62 2.66
C LYS A 60 -14.49 5.59 3.32
N ALA A 61 -14.88 4.51 2.63
CA ALA A 61 -15.76 3.50 3.19
C ALA A 61 -15.12 2.77 4.37
N SER A 62 -13.84 2.38 4.23
CA SER A 62 -13.06 1.73 5.28
C SER A 62 -12.88 2.63 6.50
N GLU A 63 -12.58 3.91 6.28
CA GLU A 63 -12.40 4.89 7.37
C GLU A 63 -13.72 5.17 8.10
N LEU A 64 -14.83 5.37 7.38
CA LEU A 64 -16.14 5.54 8.00
C LEU A 64 -16.51 4.30 8.84
N MET A 65 -16.32 3.10 8.29
CA MET A 65 -16.59 1.86 9.01
C MET A 65 -15.69 1.69 10.25
N ALA A 66 -14.40 1.99 10.14
CA ALA A 66 -13.45 1.93 11.24
C ALA A 66 -13.80 2.88 12.39
N ASN A 67 -14.50 3.98 12.09
CA ASN A 67 -14.98 4.96 13.05
C ASN A 67 -16.47 4.78 13.41
N GLY A 68 -17.10 3.69 12.96
CA GLY A 68 -18.51 3.38 13.27
C GLY A 68 -19.52 4.32 12.59
N VAL A 69 -19.13 5.02 11.53
CA VAL A 69 -20.04 5.88 10.77
C VAL A 69 -20.55 5.13 9.56
N ALA A 70 -21.88 5.06 9.41
CA ALA A 70 -22.53 4.56 8.20
C ALA A 70 -23.32 5.70 7.56
N ARG A 71 -23.16 5.89 6.25
CA ARG A 71 -23.92 6.89 5.49
C ARG A 71 -24.92 6.19 4.58
N ARG A 72 -26.20 6.53 4.74
CA ARG A 72 -27.28 6.25 3.78
C ARG A 72 -27.58 7.55 3.03
N GLU A 73 -28.39 7.48 1.97
CA GLU A 73 -28.60 8.59 1.01
C GLU A 73 -28.77 9.96 1.71
N ASP A 74 -29.68 10.04 2.68
CA ASP A 74 -29.93 11.28 3.45
C ASP A 74 -29.64 11.18 4.96
N GLU A 75 -29.08 10.06 5.43
CA GLU A 75 -28.91 9.81 6.86
C GLU A 75 -27.48 9.40 7.22
N VAL A 76 -27.01 9.90 8.37
CA VAL A 76 -25.76 9.46 9.01
C VAL A 76 -26.12 8.68 10.26
N LEU A 77 -25.71 7.41 10.29
CA LEU A 77 -25.94 6.51 11.40
C LEU A 77 -24.62 6.25 12.13
N PHE A 78 -24.67 6.30 13.46
CA PHE A 78 -23.55 5.93 14.31
C PHE A 78 -23.76 4.50 14.81
N THR A 79 -22.76 3.66 14.56
CA THR A 79 -22.69 2.24 14.91
C THR A 79 -21.46 2.02 15.77
N ARG A 80 -21.39 0.89 16.45
CA ARG A 80 -20.19 0.52 17.20
C ARG A 80 -19.03 0.34 16.20
N PRO A 81 -17.91 1.07 16.35
CA PRO A 81 -16.75 0.92 15.47
C PRO A 81 -16.31 -0.54 15.39
N MET A 82 -16.00 -1.00 14.17
CA MET A 82 -15.50 -2.36 13.99
C MET A 82 -14.16 -2.47 14.71
N ARG A 83 -14.14 -3.17 15.86
CA ARG A 83 -12.89 -3.43 16.57
C ARG A 83 -12.04 -4.33 15.68
N ARG A 84 -10.91 -3.82 15.20
CA ARG A 84 -9.88 -4.68 14.57
C ARG A 84 -9.64 -5.83 15.53
N ARG A 85 -9.94 -7.07 15.10
CA ARG A 85 -9.33 -8.24 15.74
C ARG A 85 -7.83 -8.00 15.58
N ARG A 86 -7.07 -7.99 16.68
CA ARG A 86 -5.62 -8.12 16.59
C ARG A 86 -5.40 -9.34 15.70
N ALA A 87 -4.80 -9.16 14.53
CA ALA A 87 -4.31 -10.30 13.78
C ALA A 87 -3.41 -11.07 14.76
N PRO A 88 -3.54 -12.40 14.90
CA PRO A 88 -2.57 -13.16 15.64
C PRO A 88 -1.19 -12.79 15.08
N GLU A 89 -0.26 -12.44 15.97
CA GLU A 89 1.12 -12.12 15.60
C GLU A 89 1.59 -13.22 14.64
N SER A 90 1.96 -12.86 13.41
CA SER A 90 2.50 -13.84 12.47
C SER A 90 3.66 -14.55 13.17
N PRO A 91 3.72 -15.90 13.14
CA PRO A 91 4.75 -16.63 13.85
C PRO A 91 6.12 -16.13 13.42
N ARG A 92 6.92 -15.66 14.38
CA ARG A 92 8.31 -15.27 14.14
C ARG A 92 9.07 -16.55 13.78
N LEU A 93 9.40 -16.72 12.51
CA LEU A 93 10.27 -17.82 12.09
C LEU A 93 11.70 -17.53 12.56
N PRO A 94 12.43 -18.54 13.07
CA PRO A 94 13.81 -18.38 13.50
C PRO A 94 14.68 -17.97 12.30
N ARG A 95 15.56 -17.00 12.51
CA ARG A 95 16.57 -16.61 11.51
C ARG A 95 17.43 -17.85 11.21
N GLN A 96 17.42 -18.31 9.96
CA GLN A 96 18.38 -19.33 9.52
C GLN A 96 19.80 -18.71 9.46
N PRO A 97 20.82 -19.48 9.84
CA PRO A 97 22.22 -19.03 9.95
C PRO A 97 22.89 -18.76 8.60
#